data_AF-A0A397TJ03-F1
#
_entry.id   AF-A0A397TJ03-F1
#
_cell.length_a   1.000
_cell.length_b   1.000
_cell.length_c   1.000
_cell.angle_alpha   90.00
_cell.angle_beta   90.00
_cell.angle_gamma   90.00
#
_symmetry.space_group_name_H-M   'P 1'
#
loop_
_entity.id
_entity.type
_entity.pdbx_description
1 polymer ?
#
loop_
_entity_poly.entity_id
_entity_poly.type
_entity_poly.pdbx_seq_one_letter_code
_entity_poly.pdbx_strand_id
1 'polypeptide(L)'
;MSFNERSPLIPFDDDEEDISFLQKAFTIICFVIALAIVVLMFISPHDIAYRDLPNDISSVPYQYLLSHKSFLHFGYLVETLPVEFNGDDQPEYVLLAEIVSVSSSWTLGNYEVLEYRQNITYDDLFPVKTAVSSLSFWMNDVHISFKRDPFNYTSKDSELFDLIIPELCDYKITWNWIFNGNIFRRCELANETSYYLISHVDGSTAWGLKFYNDNGDVYASTSETQYWWNMNRRDVKVEPFAPFPPIMPAIYTAYYDTIQRNHESRRH
;
A
#
# COMPACT_ATOMS: atom_id res chain seq x y z
N MET A 1 -24.61 -28.89 -83.21
CA MET A 1 -24.95 -28.01 -82.08
C MET A 1 -24.89 -28.84 -80.82
N SER A 2 -23.84 -28.63 -80.01
CA SER A 2 -23.73 -28.83 -78.56
C SER A 2 -22.26 -29.12 -78.26
N PHE A 3 -21.60 -28.10 -77.71
CA PHE A 3 -20.22 -28.11 -77.22
C PHE A 3 -20.16 -28.97 -75.95
N ASN A 4 -19.09 -29.73 -75.77
CA ASN A 4 -18.61 -30.10 -74.45
C ASN A 4 -17.08 -30.03 -74.47
N GLU A 5 -16.58 -28.84 -74.20
CA GLU A 5 -15.21 -28.60 -73.76
C GLU A 5 -15.01 -29.35 -72.43
N ARG A 6 -13.99 -30.20 -72.36
CA ARG A 6 -13.50 -30.74 -71.09
C ARG A 6 -12.38 -29.82 -70.63
N SER A 7 -12.64 -29.08 -69.55
CA SER A 7 -11.63 -28.30 -68.84
C SER A 7 -10.53 -29.21 -68.28
N PRO A 8 -9.25 -28.80 -68.29
CA PRO A 8 -8.20 -29.54 -67.62
C PRO A 8 -8.38 -29.40 -66.10
N LEU A 9 -8.30 -30.52 -65.40
CA LEU A 9 -8.24 -30.55 -63.94
C LEU A 9 -6.95 -29.86 -63.50
N ILE A 10 -7.09 -28.75 -62.79
CA ILE A 10 -6.02 -28.15 -62.00
C ILE A 10 -5.72 -29.14 -60.87
N PRO A 11 -4.49 -29.69 -60.74
CA PRO A 11 -4.14 -30.42 -59.54
C PRO A 11 -4.14 -29.43 -58.38
N PHE A 12 -4.94 -29.72 -57.34
CA PHE A 12 -4.72 -29.12 -56.03
C PHE A 12 -3.43 -29.76 -55.51
N ASP A 13 -2.30 -29.05 -55.62
CA ASP A 13 -1.17 -29.29 -54.74
C ASP A 13 -1.64 -28.86 -53.34
N ASP A 14 -2.13 -29.84 -52.57
CA ASP A 14 -2.15 -29.74 -51.11
C ASP A 14 -0.70 -29.87 -50.63
N ASP A 15 0.10 -28.82 -50.84
CA ASP A 15 1.36 -28.62 -50.13
C ASP A 15 1.01 -28.21 -48.70
N GLU A 16 0.50 -29.16 -47.90
CA GLU A 16 0.64 -29.06 -46.44
C GLU A 16 2.14 -29.14 -46.16
N GLU A 17 2.78 -27.99 -45.95
CA GLU A 17 4.16 -27.91 -45.47
C GLU A 17 4.26 -28.71 -44.16
N ASP A 18 4.72 -29.95 -44.28
CA ASP A 18 4.98 -30.85 -43.16
C ASP A 18 6.05 -30.22 -42.27
N ILE A 19 5.60 -29.49 -41.25
CA ILE A 19 6.46 -28.93 -40.22
C ILE A 19 7.27 -30.08 -39.63
N SER A 20 8.58 -30.05 -39.88
CA SER A 20 9.49 -31.12 -39.49
C SER A 20 9.33 -31.45 -38.00
N PHE A 21 9.41 -32.73 -37.65
CA PHE A 21 9.31 -33.19 -36.26
C PHE A 21 10.25 -32.43 -35.32
N LEU A 22 11.42 -32.02 -35.82
CA LEU A 22 12.40 -31.22 -35.11
C LEU A 22 11.84 -29.85 -34.71
N GLN A 23 11.11 -29.19 -35.61
CA GLN A 23 10.52 -27.87 -35.37
C GLN A 23 9.35 -27.95 -34.39
N LYS A 24 8.54 -29.01 -34.44
CA LYS A 24 7.50 -29.29 -33.42
C LYS A 24 8.10 -29.58 -32.04
N ALA A 25 9.22 -30.31 -31.98
CA ALA A 25 9.89 -30.58 -30.71
C ALA A 25 10.50 -29.30 -30.11
N PHE A 26 11.10 -28.45 -30.95
CA PHE A 26 11.72 -27.19 -30.50
C PHE A 26 10.68 -26.19 -29.97
N THR A 27 9.52 -26.06 -30.63
CA THR A 27 8.44 -25.18 -30.15
C THR A 27 7.87 -25.65 -28.80
N ILE A 28 7.72 -26.96 -28.60
CA ILE A 28 7.27 -27.52 -27.31
C ILE A 28 8.29 -27.24 -26.22
N ILE A 29 9.60 -27.42 -26.49
CA ILE A 29 10.65 -27.15 -25.51
C ILE A 29 10.66 -25.66 -25.13
N CYS A 30 10.59 -24.75 -26.11
CA CYS A 30 10.52 -23.32 -25.85
C CYS A 30 9.27 -22.94 -25.03
N PHE A 31 8.13 -23.56 -25.30
CA PHE A 31 6.90 -23.32 -24.53
C PHE A 31 7.05 -23.78 -23.08
N VAL A 32 7.62 -24.96 -22.84
CA VAL A 32 7.87 -25.48 -21.48
C VAL A 32 8.84 -24.59 -20.71
N ILE A 33 9.93 -24.12 -21.35
CA ILE A 33 10.89 -23.20 -20.71
C ILE A 33 10.23 -21.86 -20.39
N ALA A 34 9.45 -21.29 -21.31
CA ALA A 34 8.74 -20.04 -21.06
C ALA A 34 7.75 -20.17 -19.90
N LEU A 35 7.01 -21.27 -19.83
CA LEU A 35 6.07 -21.54 -18.75
C LEU A 35 6.79 -21.76 -17.40
N ALA A 36 7.94 -22.44 -17.40
CA ALA A 36 8.78 -22.60 -16.21
C ALA A 36 9.32 -21.25 -15.70
N ILE A 37 9.73 -20.34 -16.61
CA ILE A 37 10.17 -18.99 -16.23
C ILE A 37 9.03 -18.19 -15.61
N VAL A 38 7.82 -18.24 -16.19
CA VAL A 38 6.64 -17.57 -15.62
C VAL A 38 6.33 -18.12 -14.23
N VAL A 39 6.32 -19.44 -14.06
CA VAL A 39 6.10 -20.09 -12.75
C VAL A 39 7.19 -19.70 -11.75
N LEU A 40 8.46 -19.63 -12.16
CA LEU A 40 9.55 -19.19 -11.29
C LEU A 40 9.46 -17.71 -10.89
N MET A 41 8.92 -16.83 -11.74
CA MET A 41 8.64 -15.44 -11.36
C MET A 41 7.58 -15.35 -10.27
N PHE A 42 6.60 -16.26 -10.25
CA PHE A 42 5.56 -16.32 -9.20
C PHE A 42 6.01 -17.09 -7.94
N ILE A 43 7.03 -17.94 -8.03
CA ILE A 43 7.58 -18.70 -6.88
C ILE A 43 8.71 -17.93 -6.20
N SER A 44 9.30 -16.90 -6.82
CA SER A 44 10.33 -16.09 -6.16
C SER A 44 9.72 -15.44 -4.91
N PRO A 45 10.16 -15.82 -3.69
CA PRO A 45 9.62 -15.22 -2.49
C PRO A 45 10.08 -13.77 -2.45
N HIS A 46 9.13 -12.84 -2.56
CA HIS A 46 9.35 -11.43 -2.26
C HIS A 46 9.26 -11.11 -0.76
N ASP A 47 9.18 -12.14 0.07
CA ASP A 47 9.20 -11.98 1.51
C ASP A 47 10.64 -11.87 2.01
N ILE A 48 11.17 -10.65 1.98
CA ILE A 48 12.15 -10.24 3.00
C ILE A 48 11.37 -10.13 4.31
N ALA A 49 10.99 -11.28 4.86
CA ALA A 49 10.45 -11.37 6.20
C ALA A 49 11.62 -11.17 7.17
N TYR A 50 11.73 -9.96 7.71
CA TYR A 50 12.62 -9.67 8.82
C TYR A 50 12.14 -10.47 10.04
N ARG A 51 12.75 -11.64 10.27
CA ARG A 51 12.33 -12.63 11.25
C ARG A 51 12.45 -12.21 12.72
N ASP A 52 13.06 -11.06 12.99
CA ASP A 52 13.38 -10.61 14.35
C ASP A 52 12.87 -9.18 14.66
N LEU A 53 11.88 -8.65 13.92
CA LEU A 53 11.27 -7.38 14.34
C LEU A 53 10.51 -7.58 15.67
N PRO A 54 10.70 -6.67 16.65
CA PRO A 54 9.95 -6.72 17.90
C PRO A 54 8.45 -6.75 17.62
N ASN A 55 7.71 -7.54 18.42
CA ASN A 55 6.24 -7.64 18.40
C ASN A 55 5.52 -6.30 18.59
N ASP A 56 6.26 -5.21 18.88
CA ASP A 56 5.76 -3.87 19.15
C ASP A 56 5.86 -2.90 17.98
N ILE A 57 6.51 -3.27 16.89
CA ILE A 57 6.56 -2.48 15.65
C ILE A 57 5.23 -2.63 14.88
N SER A 58 4.90 -1.66 14.02
CA SER A 58 3.70 -1.72 13.17
C SER A 58 3.70 -3.00 12.33
N SER A 59 2.59 -3.73 12.31
CA SER A 59 2.40 -4.96 11.53
C SER A 59 1.60 -4.74 10.25
N VAL A 60 1.40 -3.48 9.85
CA VAL A 60 0.66 -3.14 8.64
C VAL A 60 1.50 -3.54 7.41
N PRO A 61 0.96 -4.36 6.50
CA PRO A 61 1.69 -4.84 5.33
C PRO A 61 1.89 -3.72 4.29
N TYR A 62 2.76 -3.97 3.31
CA TYR A 62 3.04 -3.06 2.20
C TYR A 62 1.87 -2.89 1.21
N GLN A 63 0.90 -3.80 1.23
CA GLN A 63 -0.31 -3.74 0.41
C GLN A 63 -1.53 -4.02 1.26
N TYR A 64 -2.51 -3.13 1.22
CA TYR A 64 -3.72 -3.23 2.02
C TYR A 64 -4.85 -2.41 1.41
N LEU A 65 -6.07 -2.64 1.92
CA LEU A 65 -7.24 -1.84 1.61
C LEU A 65 -7.44 -0.76 2.66
N LEU A 66 -7.72 0.45 2.21
CA LEU A 66 -8.12 1.57 3.05
C LEU A 66 -9.59 1.88 2.78
N SER A 67 -10.42 1.84 3.81
CA SER A 67 -11.86 2.10 3.70
C SER A 67 -12.32 3.10 4.74
N HIS A 68 -13.33 3.90 4.40
CA HIS A 68 -13.87 4.87 5.33
C HIS A 68 -14.76 4.15 6.36
N LYS A 69 -14.51 4.36 7.66
CA LYS A 69 -15.24 3.67 8.73
C LYS A 69 -16.73 4.01 8.76
N SER A 70 -17.08 5.27 8.53
CA SER A 70 -18.47 5.73 8.49
C SER A 70 -18.55 7.14 7.92
N PHE A 71 -19.52 7.46 7.06
CA PHE A 71 -19.69 8.81 6.50
C PHE A 71 -19.74 9.94 7.56
N LEU A 72 -20.18 9.62 8.78
CA LEU A 72 -20.32 10.58 9.89
C LEU A 72 -19.06 10.75 10.73
N HIS A 73 -18.17 9.76 10.76
CA HIS A 73 -16.96 9.78 11.59
C HIS A 73 -15.74 9.75 10.67
N PHE A 74 -14.80 10.66 10.86
CA PHE A 74 -13.55 10.73 10.08
C PHE A 74 -12.57 9.59 10.42
N GLY A 75 -13.05 8.37 10.58
CA GLY A 75 -12.22 7.20 10.85
C GLY A 75 -11.98 6.39 9.58
N TYR A 76 -10.88 5.64 9.56
CA TYR A 76 -10.57 4.72 8.47
C TYR A 76 -10.28 3.33 9.02
N LEU A 77 -10.60 2.32 8.23
CA LEU A 77 -10.25 0.93 8.46
C LEU A 77 -9.14 0.55 7.48
N VAL A 78 -8.16 -0.18 7.99
CA VAL A 78 -7.06 -0.77 7.23
C VAL A 78 -7.28 -2.27 7.24
N GLU A 79 -7.51 -2.85 6.08
CA GLU A 79 -7.94 -4.24 5.90
C GLU A 79 -6.95 -4.98 4.97
N THR A 80 -6.84 -6.30 5.11
CA THR A 80 -6.04 -7.10 4.15
C THR A 80 -6.62 -7.02 2.75
N LEU A 81 -5.79 -7.29 1.73
CA LEU A 81 -6.31 -7.71 0.43
C LEU A 81 -7.14 -8.99 0.61
N PRO A 82 -8.16 -9.23 -0.26
CA PRO A 82 -8.99 -10.43 -0.14
C PRO A 82 -8.13 -11.68 -0.30
N VAL A 83 -8.21 -12.60 0.66
CA VAL A 83 -7.56 -13.91 0.57
C VAL A 83 -8.57 -14.85 -0.08
N GLU A 84 -8.25 -15.41 -1.25
CA GLU A 84 -9.09 -16.42 -1.88
C GLU A 84 -9.09 -17.68 -1.01
N PHE A 85 -10.25 -18.03 -0.45
CA PHE A 85 -10.47 -19.35 0.10
C PHE A 85 -10.93 -20.30 -1.01
N ASN A 86 -10.40 -21.52 -1.01
CA ASN A 86 -10.88 -22.59 -1.88
C ASN A 86 -12.30 -23.03 -1.44
N GLY A 87 -13.32 -22.59 -2.16
CA GLY A 87 -14.73 -22.94 -1.92
C GLY A 87 -15.64 -21.75 -2.18
N ASP A 88 -16.95 -21.96 -2.32
CA ASP A 88 -18.00 -20.94 -2.60
C ASP A 88 -18.13 -19.80 -1.55
N ASP A 89 -17.11 -19.57 -0.73
CA ASP A 89 -17.11 -18.59 0.35
C ASP A 89 -16.71 -17.20 -0.18
N GLN A 90 -17.38 -16.16 0.33
CA GLN A 90 -17.07 -14.78 -0.01
C GLN A 90 -15.66 -14.40 0.48
N PRO A 91 -14.94 -13.52 -0.22
CA PRO A 91 -13.61 -13.06 0.22
C PRO A 91 -13.71 -12.45 1.61
N GLU A 92 -12.94 -13.00 2.54
CA GLU A 92 -12.84 -12.49 3.91
C GLU A 92 -11.76 -11.41 3.98
N TYR A 93 -12.12 -10.27 4.54
CA TYR A 93 -11.21 -9.15 4.79
C TYR A 93 -10.88 -9.14 6.28
N VAL A 94 -9.59 -9.17 6.61
CA VAL A 94 -9.16 -9.12 8.00
C VAL A 94 -8.83 -7.68 8.36
N LEU A 95 -9.43 -7.17 9.44
CA LEU A 95 -9.12 -5.84 9.96
C LEU A 95 -7.73 -5.84 10.61
N LEU A 96 -6.84 -5.00 10.08
CA LEU A 96 -5.45 -4.87 10.53
C LEU A 96 -5.28 -3.68 11.46
N ALA A 97 -5.88 -2.54 11.11
CA ALA A 97 -5.78 -1.32 11.90
C ALA A 97 -6.99 -0.41 11.73
N GLU A 98 -7.18 0.47 12.70
CA GLU A 98 -8.13 1.57 12.65
C GLU A 98 -7.41 2.91 12.85
N ILE A 99 -7.71 3.88 12.00
CA ILE A 99 -7.34 5.28 12.20
C ILE A 99 -8.55 5.97 12.84
N VAL A 100 -8.42 6.36 14.09
CA VAL A 100 -9.52 6.88 14.91
C VAL A 100 -9.28 8.35 15.24
N SER A 101 -10.28 9.19 14.96
CA SER A 101 -10.27 10.58 15.43
C SER A 101 -10.39 10.61 16.96
N VAL A 102 -9.43 11.23 17.63
CA VAL A 102 -9.42 11.36 19.11
C VAL A 102 -10.52 12.31 19.59
N SER A 103 -10.97 13.21 18.72
CA SER A 103 -12.01 14.19 19.01
C SER A 103 -13.38 13.69 18.55
N SER A 104 -14.32 13.51 19.49
CA SER A 104 -15.74 13.27 19.17
C SER A 104 -16.50 14.54 18.79
N SER A 105 -15.90 15.72 19.04
CA SER A 105 -16.55 17.02 18.88
C SER A 105 -15.59 18.01 18.22
N TRP A 106 -15.67 18.14 16.89
CA TRP A 106 -15.29 19.33 16.11
C TRP A 106 -13.84 19.85 16.22
N THR A 107 -12.95 19.23 17.01
CA THR A 107 -11.56 19.66 17.17
C THR A 107 -10.62 18.91 16.22
N LEU A 108 -10.25 19.64 15.15
CA LEU A 108 -8.91 19.73 14.52
C LEU A 108 -8.14 18.42 14.22
N GLY A 109 -8.83 17.32 13.89
CA GLY A 109 -8.22 16.21 13.12
C GLY A 109 -7.05 15.50 13.79
N ASN A 110 -7.02 15.35 15.12
CA ASN A 110 -6.01 14.49 15.74
C ASN A 110 -6.40 13.01 15.57
N TYR A 111 -5.46 12.19 15.10
CA TYR A 111 -5.70 10.76 14.87
C TYR A 111 -4.81 9.88 15.73
N GLU A 112 -5.38 8.76 16.17
CA GLU A 112 -4.65 7.63 16.73
C GLU A 112 -4.77 6.42 15.79
N VAL A 113 -3.68 5.67 15.65
CA VAL A 113 -3.68 4.40 14.92
C VAL A 113 -3.74 3.27 15.94
N LEU A 114 -4.77 2.44 15.82
CA LEU A 114 -5.01 1.24 16.63
C LEU A 114 -4.81 0.02 15.74
N GLU A 115 -3.72 -0.72 15.93
CA GLU A 115 -3.45 -1.97 15.20
C GLU A 115 -3.97 -3.17 15.99
N TYR A 116 -4.67 -4.08 15.31
CA TYR A 116 -5.20 -5.29 15.93
C TYR A 116 -4.14 -6.38 15.90
N ARG A 117 -3.77 -6.86 17.09
CA ARG A 117 -2.81 -7.96 17.25
C ARG A 117 -3.51 -9.20 17.75
N GLN A 118 -3.05 -10.35 17.28
CA GLN A 118 -3.56 -11.65 17.71
C GLN A 118 -2.70 -12.17 18.86
N ASN A 119 -3.35 -12.56 19.96
CA ASN A 119 -2.68 -13.24 21.05
C ASN A 119 -2.52 -14.72 20.69
N ILE A 120 -1.29 -15.14 20.38
CA ILE A 120 -0.97 -16.53 19.99
C ILE A 120 -1.42 -17.55 21.05
N THR A 121 -1.52 -17.15 22.32
CA THR A 121 -1.88 -18.07 23.42
C THR A 121 -3.39 -18.27 23.56
N TYR A 122 -4.19 -17.23 23.29
CA TYR A 122 -5.63 -17.22 23.56
C TYR A 122 -6.51 -17.06 22.31
N ASP A 123 -5.88 -16.86 21.15
CA ASP A 123 -6.55 -16.57 19.87
C ASP A 123 -7.44 -15.31 19.91
N ASP A 124 -7.20 -14.42 20.87
CA ASP A 124 -7.95 -13.18 21.04
C ASP A 124 -7.28 -12.02 20.30
N LEU A 125 -8.10 -11.22 19.59
CA LEU A 125 -7.68 -9.96 18.97
C LEU A 125 -7.77 -8.80 19.97
N PHE A 126 -6.69 -8.02 20.09
CA PHE A 126 -6.66 -6.83 20.94
C PHE A 126 -6.05 -5.63 20.20
N PRO A 127 -6.61 -4.41 20.38
CA PRO A 127 -6.07 -3.21 19.76
C PRO A 127 -4.86 -2.68 20.53
N VAL A 128 -3.80 -2.35 19.81
CA VAL A 128 -2.60 -1.68 20.32
C VAL A 128 -2.47 -0.33 19.64
N LYS A 129 -2.28 0.73 20.44
CA LYS A 129 -2.02 2.05 19.88
C LYS A 129 -0.57 2.16 19.40
N THR A 130 -0.37 2.27 18.10
CA THR A 130 0.96 2.28 17.47
C THR A 130 1.39 3.66 16.99
N ALA A 131 0.47 4.56 16.69
CA ALA A 131 0.82 5.94 16.31
C ALA A 131 -0.17 6.97 16.87
N VAL A 132 0.35 8.15 17.14
CA VAL A 132 -0.44 9.35 17.45
C VAL A 132 -0.04 10.43 16.46
N SER A 133 -1.04 11.15 15.97
CA SER A 133 -0.85 12.28 15.09
C SER A 133 -1.68 13.47 15.52
N SER A 134 -1.14 14.65 15.29
CA SER A 134 -1.77 15.90 15.68
C SER A 134 -1.59 16.98 14.62
N LEU A 135 -2.66 17.73 14.37
CA LEU A 135 -2.64 18.86 13.46
C LEU A 135 -2.23 20.13 14.20
N SER A 136 -1.16 20.78 13.75
CA SER A 136 -0.77 22.10 14.21
C SER A 136 -1.71 23.15 13.62
N PHE A 137 -2.49 23.81 14.49
CA PHE A 137 -3.49 24.82 14.13
C PHE A 137 -2.90 25.99 13.31
N TRP A 138 -1.62 26.31 13.51
CA TRP A 138 -1.00 27.51 12.95
C TRP A 138 -0.29 27.29 11.61
N MET A 139 0.15 26.07 11.31
CA MET A 139 1.06 25.82 10.19
C MET A 139 0.52 24.87 9.12
N ASN A 140 -0.69 24.31 9.29
CA ASN A 140 -1.18 23.18 8.48
C ASN A 140 -0.19 22.00 8.47
N ASP A 141 0.67 21.92 9.49
CA ASP A 141 1.63 20.85 9.67
C ASP A 141 0.98 19.75 10.52
N VAL A 142 1.09 18.51 10.10
CA VAL A 142 0.69 17.34 10.88
C VAL A 142 1.94 16.72 11.45
N HIS A 143 2.01 16.55 12.77
CA HIS A 143 3.07 15.80 13.42
C HIS A 143 2.58 14.39 13.73
N ILE A 144 3.36 13.38 13.35
CA ILE A 144 3.07 11.96 13.59
C ILE A 144 4.23 11.39 14.40
N SER A 145 3.90 10.72 15.49
CA SER A 145 4.87 10.02 16.33
C SER A 145 4.38 8.60 16.58
N PHE A 146 5.25 7.64 16.33
CA PHE A 146 4.96 6.23 16.57
C PHE A 146 5.22 5.90 18.04
N LYS A 147 4.21 5.34 18.71
CA LYS A 147 4.32 4.94 20.12
C LYS A 147 5.19 3.70 20.22
N ARG A 148 6.27 3.84 20.98
CA ARG A 148 7.21 2.77 21.30
C ARG A 148 7.10 2.41 22.78
N ASP A 149 7.36 1.15 23.13
CA ASP A 149 7.96 0.83 24.43
C ASP A 149 9.49 0.84 24.26
N PRO A 150 10.18 1.92 24.69
CA PRO A 150 11.63 2.04 24.50
C PRO A 150 12.43 1.03 25.36
N PHE A 151 11.80 0.27 26.25
CA PHE A 151 12.49 -0.51 27.29
C PHE A 151 12.80 -1.98 26.97
N ASN A 152 12.45 -2.50 25.78
CA ASN A 152 12.83 -3.87 25.42
C ASN A 152 14.13 -3.96 24.59
N TYR A 153 14.81 -2.83 24.39
CA TYR A 153 16.16 -2.78 23.84
C TYR A 153 17.14 -2.83 25.02
N THR A 154 17.65 -4.02 25.32
CA THR A 154 18.69 -4.11 26.34
C THR A 154 19.94 -3.40 25.82
N SER A 155 20.65 -2.71 26.71
CA SER A 155 21.82 -1.86 26.47
C SER A 155 23.03 -2.53 25.78
N LYS A 156 22.86 -3.71 25.17
CA LYS A 156 23.78 -4.35 24.21
C LYS A 156 23.54 -3.90 22.76
N ASP A 157 22.50 -3.13 22.49
CA ASP A 157 22.12 -2.62 21.16
C ASP A 157 22.97 -1.44 20.66
N SER A 158 24.28 -1.46 20.92
CA SER A 158 25.22 -0.49 20.31
C SER A 158 25.29 -0.61 18.78
N GLU A 159 24.72 -1.67 18.20
CA GLU A 159 24.67 -1.94 16.77
C GLU A 159 23.45 -1.29 16.06
N LEU A 160 22.49 -0.74 16.82
CA LEU A 160 21.29 -0.08 16.27
C LEU A 160 21.46 1.43 16.04
N PHE A 161 22.58 2.00 16.48
CA PHE A 161 22.93 3.39 16.15
C PHE A 161 23.29 3.52 14.67
N ASP A 162 22.90 4.63 14.04
CA ASP A 162 23.02 4.92 12.62
C ASP A 162 22.13 4.09 11.68
N LEU A 163 21.21 3.27 12.21
CA LEU A 163 20.17 2.60 11.44
C LEU A 163 18.88 3.43 11.38
N ILE A 164 18.33 3.53 10.17
CA ILE A 164 17.00 4.13 9.93
C ILE A 164 15.98 3.01 9.96
N ILE A 165 15.15 2.99 11.00
CA ILE A 165 14.00 2.11 11.12
C ILE A 165 12.76 3.01 11.03
N PRO A 166 12.02 3.00 9.90
CA PRO A 166 10.94 3.96 9.66
C PRO A 166 9.90 4.02 10.78
N GLU A 167 9.55 2.90 11.39
CA GLU A 167 8.55 2.78 12.44
C GLU A 167 9.01 3.37 13.79
N LEU A 168 10.28 3.79 13.87
CA LEU A 168 10.90 4.37 15.07
C LEU A 168 11.23 5.86 14.90
N CYS A 169 10.78 6.47 13.81
CA CYS A 169 11.03 7.87 13.51
C CYS A 169 9.77 8.72 13.73
N ASP A 170 9.99 10.02 13.93
CA ASP A 170 8.93 11.01 13.89
C ASP A 170 8.74 11.53 12.48
N TYR A 171 7.50 11.87 12.12
CA TYR A 171 7.16 12.40 10.81
C TYR A 171 6.42 13.73 10.91
N LYS A 172 6.54 14.51 9.84
CA LYS A 172 5.79 15.73 9.65
C LYS A 172 5.23 15.79 8.24
N ILE A 173 3.93 16.01 8.10
CA ILE A 173 3.28 16.24 6.81
C ILE A 173 2.98 17.72 6.68
N THR A 174 3.30 18.30 5.53
CA THR A 174 2.94 19.69 5.18
C THR A 174 2.18 19.72 3.88
N TRP A 175 1.37 20.74 3.66
CA TRP A 175 0.46 20.82 2.51
C TRP A 175 0.52 22.22 1.89
N ASN A 176 0.39 22.29 0.57
CA ASN A 176 0.10 23.53 -0.11
C ASN A 176 -1.41 23.74 -0.28
N TRP A 177 -1.81 24.87 -0.87
CA TRP A 177 -3.21 25.26 -1.03
C TRP A 177 -3.99 24.41 -2.05
N ILE A 178 -3.32 23.60 -2.87
CA ILE A 178 -3.92 22.62 -3.79
C ILE A 178 -3.85 21.19 -3.24
N PHE A 179 -3.51 21.02 -1.96
CA PHE A 179 -3.37 19.73 -1.27
C PHE A 179 -2.25 18.81 -1.76
N ASN A 180 -1.31 19.30 -2.58
CA ASN A 180 -0.05 18.58 -2.74
C ASN A 180 0.75 18.76 -1.45
N GLY A 181 1.36 17.68 -0.98
CA GLY A 181 2.04 17.66 0.30
C GLY A 181 3.48 17.20 0.23
N ASN A 182 4.13 17.29 1.38
CA ASN A 182 5.47 16.79 1.59
C ASN A 182 5.49 16.01 2.90
N ILE A 183 6.21 14.90 2.92
CA ILE A 183 6.50 14.12 4.12
C ILE A 183 7.94 14.38 4.51
N PHE A 184 8.12 14.78 5.76
CA PHE A 184 9.40 14.91 6.40
C PHE A 184 9.57 13.86 7.49
N ARG A 185 10.81 13.46 7.75
CA ARG A 185 11.17 12.49 8.79
C ARG A 185 12.26 13.04 9.69
N ARG A 186 12.23 12.63 10.96
CA ARG A 186 13.31 12.79 11.92
C ARG A 186 13.48 11.49 12.72
N CYS A 187 14.64 10.86 12.62
CA CYS A 187 14.99 9.64 13.33
C CYS A 187 16.09 9.90 14.38
N GLU A 188 15.75 9.72 15.66
CA GLU A 188 16.73 9.91 16.74
C GLU A 188 17.87 8.89 16.68
N LEU A 189 17.60 7.63 16.31
CA LEU A 189 18.60 6.56 16.19
C LEU A 189 19.66 6.82 15.10
N ALA A 190 19.29 7.59 14.08
CA ALA A 190 20.19 8.01 13.01
C ALA A 190 20.83 9.39 13.30
N ASN A 191 20.74 9.87 14.54
CA ASN A 191 21.26 11.18 14.97
C ASN A 191 20.70 12.36 14.15
N GLU A 192 19.48 12.26 13.62
CA GLU A 192 18.85 13.35 12.87
C GLU A 192 18.36 14.44 13.84
N THR A 193 18.98 15.63 13.78
CA THR A 193 18.61 16.78 14.63
C THR A 193 17.44 17.60 14.10
N SER A 194 17.08 17.41 12.83
CA SER A 194 16.03 18.17 12.15
C SER A 194 15.21 17.30 11.19
N TYR A 195 14.07 17.80 10.75
CA TYR A 195 13.19 17.12 9.80
C TYR A 195 13.73 17.25 8.38
N TYR A 196 13.96 16.11 7.72
CA TYR A 196 14.39 16.03 6.32
C TYR A 196 13.22 15.64 5.43
N LEU A 197 13.13 16.24 4.25
CA LEU A 197 12.17 15.85 3.23
C LEU A 197 12.51 14.45 2.74
N ILE A 198 11.52 13.55 2.76
CA ILE A 198 11.69 12.17 2.31
C ILE A 198 10.72 11.79 1.21
N SER A 199 9.62 12.52 1.03
CA SER A 199 8.69 12.27 -0.06
C SER A 199 7.85 13.49 -0.42
N HIS A 200 7.62 13.67 -1.73
CA HIS A 200 6.62 14.57 -2.28
C HIS A 200 5.31 13.81 -2.54
N VAL A 201 4.17 14.44 -2.29
CA VAL A 201 2.85 13.82 -2.46
C VAL A 201 2.01 14.65 -3.40
N ASP A 202 1.55 14.03 -4.49
CA ASP A 202 0.64 14.66 -5.44
C ASP A 202 -0.60 13.81 -5.66
N GLY A 203 -1.66 14.48 -6.14
CA GLY A 203 -2.93 13.85 -6.51
C GLY A 203 -4.05 14.30 -5.59
N SER A 204 -5.10 13.51 -5.51
CA SER A 204 -6.20 13.77 -4.59
C SER A 204 -6.79 12.49 -4.06
N THR A 205 -7.51 12.59 -2.95
CA THR A 205 -8.29 11.47 -2.48
C THR A 205 -9.44 11.11 -3.46
N ALA A 206 -9.85 11.93 -4.42
CA ALA A 206 -10.81 11.42 -5.42
C ALA A 206 -10.12 10.49 -6.46
N TRP A 207 -8.92 10.88 -6.91
CA TRP A 207 -8.27 10.30 -8.09
C TRP A 207 -7.07 9.40 -7.77
N GLY A 208 -6.75 9.25 -6.49
CA GLY A 208 -5.56 8.58 -6.01
C GLY A 208 -4.42 9.54 -5.69
N LEU A 209 -3.59 9.13 -4.75
CA LEU A 209 -2.40 9.85 -4.30
C LEU A 209 -1.15 9.09 -4.73
N LYS A 210 -0.07 9.80 -5.00
CA LYS A 210 1.24 9.21 -5.28
C LYS A 210 2.31 9.91 -4.44
N PHE A 211 3.19 9.10 -3.88
CA PHE A 211 4.28 9.50 -2.99
C PHE A 211 5.58 9.25 -3.74
N TYR A 212 6.34 10.30 -4.02
CA TYR A 212 7.52 10.26 -4.86
C TYR A 212 8.79 10.47 -4.06
N ASN A 213 9.89 9.95 -4.58
CA ASN A 213 11.25 10.36 -4.22
C ASN A 213 11.67 11.62 -5.00
N ASP A 214 12.85 12.14 -4.69
CA ASP A 214 13.42 13.32 -5.37
C ASP A 214 13.71 13.09 -6.87
N ASN A 215 13.86 11.82 -7.29
CA ASN A 215 14.11 11.43 -8.68
C ASN A 215 12.81 11.19 -9.49
N GLY A 216 11.64 11.24 -8.85
CA GLY A 216 10.33 10.97 -9.46
C GLY A 216 9.88 9.50 -9.43
N ASP A 217 10.63 8.60 -8.79
CA ASP A 217 10.17 7.23 -8.53
C ASP A 217 9.08 7.21 -7.46
N VAL A 218 8.14 6.27 -7.59
CA VAL A 218 6.98 6.16 -6.69
C VAL A 218 7.32 5.25 -5.51
N TYR A 219 7.32 5.79 -4.29
CA TYR A 219 7.42 5.04 -3.04
C TYR A 219 6.09 4.42 -2.62
N ALA A 220 4.98 5.10 -2.88
CA ALA A 220 3.66 4.59 -2.53
C ALA A 220 2.57 5.20 -3.41
N SER A 221 1.42 4.53 -3.47
CA SER A 221 0.24 5.03 -4.17
C SER A 221 -1.04 4.59 -3.48
N THR A 222 -2.06 5.42 -3.57
CA THR A 222 -3.45 5.05 -3.28
C THR A 222 -4.26 5.07 -4.57
N SER A 223 -5.17 4.11 -4.74
CA SER A 223 -6.05 4.09 -5.91
C SER A 223 -7.11 5.21 -5.85
N GLU A 224 -7.73 5.45 -7.00
CA GLU A 224 -9.00 6.20 -7.06
C GLU A 224 -10.09 5.51 -6.23
N THR A 225 -11.07 6.29 -5.77
CA THR A 225 -12.19 5.74 -5.00
C THR A 225 -13.21 5.05 -5.90
N GLN A 226 -13.63 3.85 -5.52
CA GLN A 226 -14.74 3.16 -6.18
C GLN A 226 -16.09 3.74 -5.72
N TYR A 227 -16.46 4.88 -6.31
CA TYR A 227 -17.50 5.79 -5.80
C TYR A 227 -18.92 5.22 -5.68
N TRP A 228 -19.32 4.15 -6.38
CA TRP A 228 -20.75 3.79 -6.50
C TRP A 228 -21.26 2.56 -5.75
N TRP A 229 -20.41 1.77 -5.08
CA TRP A 229 -20.90 0.69 -4.19
C TRP A 229 -20.13 0.51 -2.88
N ASN A 230 -18.91 1.03 -2.75
CA ASN A 230 -18.02 0.68 -1.64
C ASN A 230 -17.45 1.94 -1.00
N MET A 231 -17.88 2.25 0.24
CA MET A 231 -17.53 3.41 1.10
C MET A 231 -16.11 4.00 0.93
N ASN A 232 -15.85 4.67 -0.20
CA ASN A 232 -14.55 5.19 -0.63
C ASN A 232 -13.37 4.22 -0.38
N ARG A 233 -13.53 2.94 -0.73
CA ARG A 233 -12.43 1.96 -0.65
C ARG A 233 -11.32 2.29 -1.66
N ARG A 234 -10.08 2.06 -1.24
CA ARG A 234 -8.88 2.27 -2.04
C ARG A 234 -7.87 1.17 -1.78
N ASP A 235 -7.16 0.79 -2.82
CA ASP A 235 -5.93 0.00 -2.69
C ASP A 235 -4.81 0.94 -2.27
N VAL A 236 -4.03 0.51 -1.28
CA VAL A 236 -2.79 1.17 -0.89
C VAL A 236 -1.63 0.23 -1.19
N LYS A 237 -0.65 0.75 -1.92
CA LYS A 237 0.60 0.05 -2.22
C LYS A 237 1.76 0.91 -1.75
N VAL A 238 2.67 0.31 -0.99
CA VAL A 238 3.91 0.91 -0.52
C VAL A 238 5.05 0.02 -0.98
N GLU A 239 6.08 0.62 -1.56
CA GLU A 239 7.27 -0.11 -1.96
C GLU A 239 8.13 -0.43 -0.74
N PRO A 240 8.77 -1.62 -0.66
CA PRO A 240 9.57 -2.02 0.51
C PRO A 240 10.73 -1.08 0.87
N PHE A 241 11.19 -0.28 -0.10
CA PHE A 241 12.27 0.69 0.07
C PHE A 241 11.78 2.10 0.44
N ALA A 242 10.48 2.28 0.68
CA ALA A 242 9.93 3.57 1.08
C ALA A 242 10.54 4.04 2.42
N PRO A 243 10.90 5.33 2.56
CA PRO A 243 11.55 5.87 3.76
C PRO A 243 10.58 6.15 4.93
N PHE A 244 9.39 5.55 4.90
CA PHE A 244 8.31 5.70 5.87
C PHE A 244 7.55 4.38 6.06
N PRO A 245 6.85 4.18 7.19
CA PRO A 245 6.06 2.97 7.44
C PRO A 245 4.90 2.79 6.46
N PRO A 246 4.46 1.55 6.18
CA PRO A 246 3.36 1.28 5.25
C PRO A 246 2.04 1.99 5.60
N ILE A 247 1.81 2.32 6.86
CA ILE A 247 0.59 3.05 7.30
C ILE A 247 0.57 4.53 6.90
N MET A 248 1.71 5.10 6.48
CA MET A 248 1.85 6.54 6.20
C MET A 248 0.86 7.08 5.13
N PRO A 249 0.64 6.42 3.99
CA PRO A 249 -0.34 6.88 3.00
C PRO A 249 -1.77 6.92 3.55
N ALA A 250 -2.14 6.00 4.44
CA ALA A 250 -3.45 5.99 5.07
C ALA A 250 -3.64 7.18 6.04
N ILE A 251 -2.62 7.47 6.86
CA ILE A 251 -2.64 8.65 7.75
C ILE A 251 -2.74 9.93 6.91
N TYR A 252 -1.94 10.04 5.83
CA TYR A 252 -2.00 11.19 4.92
C TYR A 252 -3.40 11.35 4.32
N THR A 253 -4.01 10.25 3.86
CA THR A 253 -5.38 10.24 3.30
C THR A 253 -6.40 10.75 4.31
N ALA A 254 -6.32 10.29 5.57
CA ALA A 254 -7.22 10.76 6.62
C ALA A 254 -7.13 12.27 6.86
N TYR A 255 -5.90 12.82 6.86
CA TYR A 255 -5.69 14.25 6.97
C TYR A 255 -6.15 15.03 5.74
N TYR A 256 -5.91 14.51 4.52
CA TYR A 256 -6.38 15.12 3.28
C TYR A 256 -7.89 15.37 3.36
N ASP A 257 -8.67 14.33 3.63
CA ASP A 257 -10.14 14.40 3.64
C ASP A 257 -10.64 15.32 4.77
N THR A 258 -9.96 15.31 5.92
CA THR A 258 -10.27 16.20 7.05
C THR A 258 -10.06 17.68 6.70
N ILE A 259 -8.91 18.01 6.12
CA ILE A 259 -8.56 19.38 5.76
C ILE A 259 -9.47 19.85 4.62
N GLN A 260 -9.72 19.02 3.61
CA GLN A 260 -10.62 19.34 2.51
C GLN A 260 -12.03 19.68 3.02
N ARG A 261 -12.62 18.83 3.87
CA ARG A 261 -13.97 19.05 4.40
C ARG A 261 -14.04 20.30 5.29
N ASN A 262 -13.00 20.59 6.07
CA ASN A 262 -12.92 21.83 6.84
C ASN A 262 -12.86 23.08 5.95
N HIS A 263 -12.17 23.00 4.81
CA HIS A 263 -12.16 24.08 3.82
C HIS A 263 -13.52 24.30 3.16
N GLU A 264 -14.23 23.23 2.81
CA GLU A 264 -15.58 23.30 2.23
C GLU A 264 -16.59 23.89 3.22
N SER A 265 -16.55 23.47 4.49
CA SER A 265 -17.43 24.00 5.54
C SER A 265 -17.24 25.49 5.82
N ARG A 266 -16.06 26.06 5.56
CA ARG A 266 -15.78 27.50 5.75
C ARG A 266 -16.26 28.37 4.58
N ARG A 267 -16.62 27.76 3.44
CA ARG A 267 -17.11 28.48 2.24
C ARG A 267 -18.63 28.60 2.22
N HIS A 268 -19.34 27.92 3.12
CA HIS A 268 -20.79 27.99 3.32
C HIS A 268 -21.12 28.78 4.58
#